data_AF-A0A4Q2JJH3-F1
#
_entry.id   AF-A0A4Q2JJH3-F1
#
_cell.length_a   1.000
_cell.length_b   1.000
_cell.length_c   1.000
_cell.angle_alpha   90.00
_cell.angle_beta   90.00
_cell.angle_gamma   90.00
#
_symmetry.space_group_name_H-M   'P 1'
#
loop_
_entity.id
_entity.type
_entity.pdbx_description
1 polymer ?
#
loop_
_entity_poly.entity_id
_entity_poly.type
_entity_poly.pdbx_seq_one_letter_code
_entity_poly.pdbx_strand_id
1 'polypeptide(L)'
;CAVGGRPADLGLATTGVAGPDPQGGHPPGLVYIGVASSRGTRAVELRVKGDRAAVRRSAVARAVGEALAELDALDSASVAH
;
A
#
# COMPACT_ATOMS: atom_id res chain seq x y z
N CYS A 1 -14.71 4.69 -4.56
CA CYS A 1 -15.44 3.65 -3.79
C CYS A 1 -16.26 4.31 -2.70
N ALA A 2 -17.41 3.73 -2.32
CA ALA A 2 -18.23 4.22 -1.22
C ALA A 2 -18.75 3.02 -0.40
N VAL A 3 -18.82 3.17 0.92
CA VAL A 3 -19.36 2.16 1.85
C VAL A 3 -20.53 2.80 2.60
N GLY A 4 -21.73 2.23 2.46
CA GLY A 4 -22.95 2.79 3.06
C GLY A 4 -23.27 4.21 2.60
N GLY A 5 -22.97 4.55 1.34
CA GLY A 5 -23.22 5.88 0.77
C GLY A 5 -22.19 6.95 1.13
N ARG A 6 -21.18 6.63 1.96
CA ARG A 6 -20.07 7.54 2.27
C ARG A 6 -18.87 7.26 1.37
N PRO A 7 -18.25 8.29 0.75
CA PRO A 7 -16.97 8.14 0.05
C PRO A 7 -15.91 7.54 0.98
N ALA A 8 -14.99 6.76 0.41
CA ALA A 8 -13.84 6.28 1.17
C ALA A 8 -12.83 7.41 1.39
N ASP A 9 -12.36 7.56 2.62
CA ASP A 9 -11.35 8.56 3.01
C ASP A 9 -9.91 8.10 2.69
N LEU A 10 -9.72 6.79 2.53
CA LEU A 10 -8.44 6.14 2.28
C LEU A 10 -8.56 5.10 1.17
N GLY A 11 -7.62 5.11 0.23
CA GLY A 11 -7.44 4.12 -0.82
C GLY A 11 -6.05 3.50 -0.79
N LEU A 12 -5.97 2.19 -1.03
CA LEU A 12 -4.72 1.43 -1.14
C LEU A 12 -4.66 0.66 -2.44
N ALA A 13 -3.46 0.56 -3.01
CA ALA A 13 -3.18 -0.29 -4.16
C ALA A 13 -1.86 -1.03 -3.95
N THR A 14 -1.77 -2.26 -4.46
CA THR A 14 -0.50 -3.02 -4.49
C THR A 14 -0.22 -3.50 -5.89
N THR A 15 0.99 -3.27 -6.38
CA THR A 15 1.46 -3.81 -7.66
C THR A 15 2.91 -4.25 -7.53
N GLY A 16 3.31 -5.30 -8.22
CA GLY A 16 4.68 -5.81 -8.11
C GLY A 16 4.87 -7.20 -8.67
N VAL A 17 6.12 -7.65 -8.62
CA VAL A 17 6.56 -8.95 -9.13
C VAL A 17 6.74 -9.90 -7.97
N ALA A 18 5.77 -10.79 -7.76
CA ALA A 18 5.89 -11.79 -6.70
C ALA A 18 6.95 -12.88 -7.02
N GLY A 19 7.40 -12.99 -8.27
CA GLY A 19 8.38 -13.99 -8.72
C GLY A 19 7.77 -15.37 -9.02
N PRO A 20 8.63 -16.37 -9.29
CA PRO A 20 10.10 -16.33 -9.15
C PRO A 20 10.80 -15.53 -10.26
N ASP A 21 10.20 -15.42 -11.44
CA ASP A 21 10.85 -14.77 -12.58
C ASP A 21 10.58 -13.27 -12.64
N PRO A 22 11.48 -12.48 -13.28
CA PRO A 22 11.22 -11.09 -13.61
C PRO A 22 9.96 -10.90 -14.46
N GLN A 23 9.27 -9.78 -14.29
CA GLN A 23 8.10 -9.41 -15.10
C GLN A 23 8.20 -7.95 -15.53
N GLY A 24 7.98 -7.68 -16.82
CA GLY A 24 8.02 -6.32 -17.37
C GLY A 24 9.35 -5.58 -17.14
N GLY A 25 10.47 -6.31 -17.06
CA GLY A 25 11.79 -5.74 -16.76
C GLY A 25 12.08 -5.50 -15.28
N HIS A 26 11.15 -5.85 -14.38
CA HIS A 26 11.32 -5.68 -12.94
C HIS A 26 11.72 -7.00 -12.25
N PRO A 27 12.63 -6.95 -11.27
CA PRO A 27 13.09 -8.15 -10.57
C PRO A 27 12.02 -8.72 -9.63
N PRO A 28 12.04 -10.04 -9.37
CA PRO A 28 11.19 -10.64 -8.36
C PRO A 28 11.42 -10.01 -6.97
N GLY A 29 10.34 -9.83 -6.23
CA GLY A 29 10.35 -9.21 -4.91
C GLY A 29 10.16 -7.69 -4.89
N LEU A 30 10.12 -7.03 -6.06
CA LEU A 30 9.79 -5.61 -6.15
C LEU A 30 8.26 -5.40 -6.06
N VAL A 31 7.82 -4.61 -5.09
CA VAL A 31 6.41 -4.25 -4.88
C VAL A 31 6.30 -2.76 -4.60
N TYR A 32 5.24 -2.13 -5.11
CA TYR A 32 4.82 -0.78 -4.77
C TYR A 32 3.47 -0.81 -4.08
N ILE A 33 3.35 0.00 -3.02
CA ILE A 33 2.10 0.25 -2.30
C ILE A 33 1.70 1.69 -2.58
N GLY A 34 0.59 1.88 -3.29
CA GLY A 34 -0.04 3.19 -3.48
C GLY A 34 -0.96 3.51 -2.29
N VAL A 35 -0.89 4.73 -1.79
CA VAL A 35 -1.73 5.28 -0.71
C VAL A 35 -2.34 6.58 -1.21
N ALA A 36 -3.66 6.73 -1.05
CA ALA A 36 -4.40 7.92 -1.44
C ALA A 36 -5.36 8.35 -0.32
N SER A 37 -5.30 9.61 0.09
CA SER A 37 -6.16 10.22 1.11
C SER A 37 -6.39 11.71 0.81
N SER A 38 -7.10 12.41 1.69
CA SER A 38 -7.20 13.88 1.64
C SER A 38 -5.86 14.61 1.80
N ARG A 39 -4.84 13.95 2.36
CA ARG A 39 -3.45 14.47 2.46
C ARG A 39 -2.67 14.33 1.15
N GLY A 40 -3.26 13.69 0.12
CA GLY A 40 -2.67 13.48 -1.20
C GLY A 40 -2.39 12.01 -1.51
N THR A 41 -1.53 11.78 -2.50
CA THR A 41 -1.19 10.43 -2.98
C THR A 41 0.31 10.19 -2.90
N ARG A 42 0.71 9.01 -2.41
CA ARG A 42 2.10 8.55 -2.45
C ARG A 42 2.20 7.10 -2.86
N ALA A 43 3.38 6.70 -3.34
CA ALA A 43 3.74 5.30 -3.55
C ALA A 43 4.94 4.95 -2.70
N VAL A 44 4.95 3.75 -2.14
CA VAL A 44 6.05 3.26 -1.32
C VAL A 44 6.61 1.98 -1.89
N GLU A 45 7.91 1.98 -2.16
CA GLU A 45 8.63 0.80 -2.63
C GLU A 45 8.88 -0.18 -1.48
N LEU A 46 8.75 -1.47 -1.78
CA LEU A 46 9.06 -2.59 -0.92
C LEU A 46 9.88 -3.61 -1.71
N ARG A 47 11.03 -3.99 -1.17
CA ARG A 47 11.83 -5.11 -1.70
C ARG A 47 11.80 -6.26 -0.73
N VAL A 48 11.34 -7.41 -1.20
CA VAL A 48 11.20 -8.62 -0.40
C VAL A 48 12.11 -9.69 -0.94
N LYS A 49 12.94 -10.27 -0.08
CA LYS A 49 13.66 -11.50 -0.39
C LYS A 49 12.80 -12.69 0.02
N GLY A 50 12.73 -13.72 -0.81
CA GLY A 50 12.01 -14.95 -0.52
C GLY A 50 11.17 -15.44 -1.69
N ASP A 51 10.33 -16.42 -1.41
CA ASP A 51 9.43 -17.00 -2.40
C ASP A 51 8.21 -16.12 -2.70
N ARG A 52 7.44 -16.54 -3.70
CA ARG A 52 6.20 -15.87 -4.12
C ARG A 52 5.22 -15.64 -2.98
N ALA A 53 5.15 -16.55 -2.02
CA ALA A 53 4.24 -16.43 -0.89
C ALA A 53 4.73 -15.40 0.12
N ALA A 54 6.04 -15.33 0.37
CA ALA A 54 6.68 -14.31 1.19
C ALA A 54 6.45 -12.91 0.62
N VAL A 55 6.65 -12.70 -0.69
CA VAL A 55 6.41 -11.41 -1.34
C VAL A 55 4.95 -10.95 -1.15
N ARG A 56 3.98 -11.85 -1.38
CA ARG A 56 2.55 -11.53 -1.20
C ARG A 56 2.20 -11.20 0.25
N ARG A 57 2.70 -11.97 1.22
CA ARG A 57 2.45 -11.70 2.65
C ARG A 57 3.05 -10.36 3.08
N SER A 58 4.29 -10.08 2.67
CA SER A 58 4.96 -8.81 2.96
C SER A 58 4.26 -7.62 2.30
N ALA A 59 3.75 -7.76 1.08
CA ALA A 59 2.96 -6.73 0.40
C ALA A 59 1.68 -6.40 1.18
N VAL A 60 0.93 -7.41 1.64
CA VAL A 60 -0.28 -7.23 2.45
C VAL A 60 0.05 -6.58 3.78
N ALA A 61 1.05 -7.10 4.50
CA ALA A 61 1.47 -6.55 5.79
C ALA A 61 1.89 -5.08 5.66
N ARG A 62 2.64 -4.75 4.59
CA ARG A 62 3.03 -3.38 4.31
C ARG A 62 1.84 -2.49 3.98
N ALA A 63 0.91 -2.95 3.14
CA ALA A 63 -0.29 -2.18 2.81
C ALA A 63 -1.15 -1.87 4.05
N VAL A 64 -1.33 -2.84 4.95
CA VAL A 64 -2.02 -2.63 6.23
C VAL A 64 -1.26 -1.63 7.12
N GLY A 65 0.08 -1.73 7.19
CA GLY A 65 0.90 -0.79 7.95
C GLY A 65 0.80 0.65 7.43
N GLU A 66 0.82 0.84 6.10
CA GLU A 66 0.62 2.16 5.48
C GLU A 66 -0.81 2.69 5.73
N ALA A 67 -1.81 1.80 5.79
CA ALA A 67 -3.17 2.18 6.10
C ALA A 67 -3.29 2.75 7.51
N LEU A 68 -2.73 2.04 8.50
CA LEU A 68 -2.73 2.47 9.89
C LEU A 68 -2.00 3.80 10.06
N ALA A 69 -0.80 3.91 9.48
CA ALA A 69 -0.03 5.15 9.54
C ALA A 69 -0.76 6.34 8.91
N GLU A 70 -1.50 6.12 7.82
CA GLU A 70 -2.28 7.18 7.18
C GLU A 70 -3.53 7.55 7.99
N LEU A 71 -4.21 6.58 8.61
CA LEU A 71 -5.34 6.85 9.51
C LEU A 71 -4.90 7.69 10.71
N ASP A 72 -3.80 7.33 11.37
CA ASP A 72 -3.24 8.11 12.48
C ASP A 72 -2.91 9.56 12.06
N ALA A 73 -2.41 9.72 10.83
CA ALA A 73 -2.05 11.00 10.26
C ALA A 73 -3.27 11.86 9.86
N LEU A 74 -4.39 11.23 9.49
CA LEU A 74 -5.66 11.90 9.20
C LEU A 74 -6.35 12.35 10.49
N ASP A 75 -6.36 11.51 11.53
CA ASP A 75 -6.92 11.86 12.84
C ASP A 75 -6.16 13.04 13.45
N SER A 76 -4.82 13.00 13.40
CA SER A 76 -3.98 14.11 13.88
C SER A 76 -4.23 15.42 13.14
N ALA A 77 -4.57 15.36 11.85
CA ALA A 77 -4.89 16.54 11.04
C ALA A 77 -6.30 17.09 11.34
N SER A 78 -7.24 16.22 11.74
CA SER A 78 -8.61 16.62 12.11
C SER A 78 -8.67 17.37 13.45
N VAL A 79 -7.76 17.10 14.39
CA VAL A 79 -7.72 17.77 15.71
C VAL A 79 -7.07 19.15 15.64
N ALA A 80 -6.32 19.43 14.56
CA ALA A 80 -5.65 20.71 14.35
C ALA A 80 -6.56 21.80 13.75
N HIS A 81 -7.83 21.48 13.47
CA HIS A 81 -8.87 22.41 12.99
C HIS A 81 -9.99 22.54 14.03
#